data_AF-A0A511YJV4-F1
#
_entry.id   AF-A0A511YJV4-F1
#
_cell.length_a   1.000
_cell.length_b   1.000
_cell.length_c   1.000
_cell.angle_alpha   90.00
_cell.angle_beta   90.00
_cell.angle_gamma   90.00
#
_symmetry.space_group_name_H-M   'P 1'
#
loop_
_entity.id
_entity.type
_entity.pdbx_description
1 polymer ?
#
loop_
_entity_poly.entity_id
_entity_poly.type
_entity_poly.pdbx_seq_one_letter_code
_entity_poly.pdbx_strand_id
1 'polypeptide(L)'
;MKIRILKITVLFLPVLLGGIIYVIFRTEKLIMFRWFECLNISQEIFALKKYSNNYVLPDWFIFSLPDGLWIYSYTSILLEIWKYSITKQNLFWIFSIPITAILSEFFQFFKIIPGTFDFTDVIFYLIGIMIPFISQQKQFNTEKL
;
A
#
# COMPACT_ATOMS: atom_id res chain seq x y z
N MET A 1 14.97 4.91 21.22
CA MET A 1 14.33 3.63 20.83
C MET A 1 12.80 3.71 20.82
N LYS A 2 12.13 4.07 21.94
CA LYS A 2 10.66 4.14 22.03
C LYS A 2 9.98 5.03 20.97
N ILE A 3 10.51 6.23 20.72
CA ILE A 3 9.95 7.17 19.71
C ILE A 3 9.97 6.56 18.30
N ARG A 4 11.02 5.82 17.97
CA ARG A 4 11.17 5.21 16.64
C ARG A 4 10.20 4.06 16.43
N ILE A 5 9.99 3.23 17.45
CA ILE A 5 8.98 2.17 17.41
C ILE A 5 7.59 2.80 17.21
N LEU A 6 7.27 3.86 17.97
CA LEU A 6 6.01 4.58 17.83
C LEU A 6 5.80 5.12 16.40
N LYS A 7 6.84 5.72 15.79
CA LYS A 7 6.77 6.18 14.40
C LYS A 7 6.45 5.04 13.44
N ILE A 8 7.15 3.92 13.54
CA ILE A 8 6.91 2.76 12.68
C ILE A 8 5.48 2.25 12.86
N THR A 9 4.97 2.18 14.10
CA THR A 9 3.57 1.80 14.36
C THR A 9 2.59 2.74 13.64
N VAL A 10 2.81 4.06 13.70
CA VAL A 10 1.96 5.02 12.99
C VAL A 10 2.06 4.87 11.47
N LEU A 11 3.26 4.63 10.95
CA LEU A 11 3.50 4.42 9.52
C LEU A 11 2.90 3.10 9.00
N PHE A 12 2.50 2.19 9.88
CA PHE A 12 1.79 0.96 9.55
C PHE A 12 0.26 1.15 9.45
N LEU A 13 -0.30 2.24 9.98
CA LEU A 13 -1.75 2.49 9.89
C LEU A 13 -2.29 2.58 8.45
N PRO A 14 -1.59 3.19 7.46
CA PRO A 14 -2.08 3.25 6.09
C PRO A 14 -2.23 1.87 5.44
N VAL A 15 -1.33 0.91 5.72
CA VAL A 15 -1.48 -0.45 5.16
C VAL A 15 -2.70 -1.16 5.74
N LEU A 16 -2.98 -0.96 7.03
CA LEU A 16 -4.20 -1.46 7.65
C LEU A 16 -5.46 -0.82 7.05
N LEU A 17 -5.44 0.50 6.84
CA LEU A 17 -6.56 1.23 6.24
C LEU A 17 -6.83 0.72 4.82
N GLY A 18 -5.80 0.59 3.98
CA GLY A 18 -5.92 0.03 2.65
C GLY A 18 -6.46 -1.40 2.67
N GLY A 19 -5.97 -2.24 3.59
CA GLY A 19 -6.47 -3.59 3.80
C GLY A 19 -7.96 -3.63 4.19
N ILE A 20 -8.41 -2.74 5.07
CA ILE A 20 -9.82 -2.63 5.46
C ILE A 20 -10.70 -2.25 4.26
N ILE A 21 -10.31 -1.22 3.50
CA ILE A 21 -11.02 -0.82 2.27
C ILE A 21 -11.11 -2.01 1.31
N TYR A 22 -9.98 -2.69 1.11
CA TYR A 22 -9.88 -3.82 0.20
C TYR A 22 -10.80 -4.97 0.62
N VAL A 23 -10.82 -5.35 1.89
CA VAL A 23 -11.67 -6.44 2.41
C VAL A 23 -13.16 -6.11 2.32
N ILE A 24 -13.53 -4.88 2.69
CA ILE A 24 -14.93 -4.45 2.76
C ILE A 24 -15.52 -4.27 1.35
N PHE A 25 -14.82 -3.60 0.44
CA PHE A 25 -15.42 -3.15 -0.83
C PHE A 25 -15.07 -4.01 -2.06
N ARG A 26 -14.03 -4.85 -2.01
CA ARG A 26 -13.63 -5.67 -3.17
C ARG A 26 -14.40 -6.99 -3.27
N THR A 27 -14.30 -7.63 -4.43
CA THR A 27 -14.97 -8.91 -4.72
C THR A 27 -14.49 -10.06 -3.82
N GLU A 28 -15.41 -10.99 -3.54
CA GLU A 28 -15.18 -12.17 -2.70
C GLU A 28 -14.37 -13.27 -3.39
N LYS A 29 -14.16 -13.15 -4.72
CA LYS A 29 -13.34 -14.08 -5.50
C LYS A 29 -11.84 -14.00 -5.19
N LEU A 30 -11.42 -13.03 -4.38
CA LEU A 30 -10.02 -12.81 -4.04
C LEU A 30 -9.52 -13.86 -3.05
N ILE A 31 -8.24 -14.23 -3.17
CA ILE A 31 -7.64 -15.32 -2.40
C ILE A 31 -7.74 -15.13 -0.88
N MET A 32 -7.78 -13.89 -0.39
CA MET A 32 -7.89 -13.59 1.04
C MET A 32 -9.19 -14.12 1.67
N PHE A 33 -10.28 -14.25 0.89
CA PHE A 33 -11.53 -14.81 1.42
C PHE A 33 -11.39 -16.30 1.74
N ARG A 34 -10.55 -17.04 1.00
CA ARG A 34 -10.17 -18.42 1.38
C ARG A 34 -9.41 -18.46 2.70
N TRP A 35 -8.62 -17.42 3.00
CA TRP A 35 -7.94 -17.32 4.30
C TRP A 35 -8.95 -17.05 5.43
N PHE A 36 -9.94 -16.19 5.19
CA PHE A 36 -11.02 -15.95 6.16
C PHE A 36 -11.88 -17.19 6.42
N GLU A 37 -12.05 -18.05 5.42
CA GLU A 37 -12.68 -19.37 5.59
C GLU A 37 -11.83 -20.27 6.50
N CYS A 38 -10.52 -20.38 6.21
CA CYS A 38 -9.59 -21.17 7.04
C CYS A 38 -9.51 -20.67 8.49
N LEU A 39 -9.64 -19.36 8.71
CA LEU A 39 -9.62 -18.73 10.02
C LEU A 39 -11.00 -18.74 10.71
N ASN A 40 -12.04 -19.24 10.03
CA ASN A 40 -13.41 -19.26 10.52
C ASN A 40 -13.97 -17.89 10.94
N ILE A 41 -13.58 -16.82 10.20
CA ILE A 41 -14.04 -15.43 10.42
C ILE A 41 -14.88 -14.88 9.26
N SER A 42 -15.30 -15.75 8.34
CA SER A 42 -15.98 -15.32 7.11
C SER A 42 -17.32 -14.65 7.39
N GLN A 43 -18.07 -15.11 8.40
CA GLN A 43 -19.39 -14.59 8.72
C GLN A 43 -19.32 -13.12 9.15
N GLU A 44 -18.33 -12.78 9.98
CA GLU A 44 -18.04 -11.44 10.46
C GLU A 44 -17.66 -10.52 9.29
N ILE A 45 -16.81 -10.98 8.38
CA ILE A 45 -16.44 -10.24 7.18
C ILE A 45 -17.66 -9.99 6.29
N PHE A 46 -18.49 -11.01 6.01
CA PHE A 46 -19.70 -10.84 5.21
C PHE A 46 -20.71 -9.88 5.85
N ALA A 47 -20.84 -9.90 7.18
CA ALA A 47 -21.67 -8.94 7.91
C ALA A 47 -21.20 -7.50 7.72
N LEU A 48 -19.88 -7.25 7.80
CA LEU A 48 -19.28 -5.94 7.55
C LEU A 48 -19.50 -5.49 6.10
N LYS A 49 -19.29 -6.37 5.12
CA LYS A 49 -19.54 -6.08 3.70
C LYS A 49 -21.00 -5.72 3.44
N LYS A 50 -21.93 -6.51 3.99
CA LYS A 50 -23.37 -6.25 3.86
C LYS A 50 -23.77 -4.89 4.41
N TYR A 51 -23.21 -4.49 5.56
CA TYR A 51 -23.44 -3.15 6.11
C TYR A 51 -22.88 -2.05 5.19
N SER A 52 -21.72 -2.29 4.59
CA SER A 52 -21.04 -1.32 3.72
C SER A 52 -21.67 -1.14 2.34
N ASN A 53 -22.50 -2.09 1.86
CA ASN A 53 -23.17 -1.99 0.57
C ASN A 53 -24.11 -0.78 0.42
N ASN A 54 -24.45 -0.11 1.53
CA ASN A 54 -25.22 1.12 1.52
C ASN A 54 -24.39 2.35 1.07
N TYR A 55 -23.07 2.22 0.95
CA TYR A 55 -22.18 3.29 0.55
C TYR A 55 -21.68 3.07 -0.87
N VAL A 56 -21.90 4.06 -1.73
CA VAL A 56 -21.29 4.13 -3.06
C VAL A 56 -20.01 4.95 -2.95
N LEU A 57 -18.87 4.29 -3.11
CA LEU A 57 -17.57 4.95 -3.15
C LEU A 57 -17.07 5.03 -4.60
N PRO A 58 -16.30 6.07 -4.95
CA PRO A 58 -15.68 6.15 -6.27
C PRO A 58 -14.74 4.98 -6.55
N ASP A 59 -14.59 4.59 -7.81
CA ASP A 59 -13.72 3.47 -8.19
C ASP A 59 -12.28 3.69 -7.73
N TRP A 60 -11.70 4.87 -7.93
CA TRP A 60 -10.34 5.17 -7.46
C TRP A 60 -10.15 4.91 -5.96
N PHE A 61 -11.20 5.05 -5.14
CA PHE A 61 -11.13 4.84 -3.70
C PHE A 61 -11.08 3.34 -3.36
N ILE A 62 -11.77 2.50 -4.12
CA ILE A 62 -11.84 1.06 -3.87
C ILE A 62 -10.68 0.33 -4.56
N PHE A 63 -10.34 0.75 -5.77
CA PHE A 63 -9.44 0.05 -6.67
C PHE A 63 -7.99 0.55 -6.57
N SER A 64 -7.75 1.86 -6.46
CA SER A 64 -6.39 2.44 -6.55
C SER A 64 -5.83 2.94 -5.22
N LEU A 65 -6.67 3.52 -4.36
CA LEU A 65 -6.26 4.08 -3.07
C LEU A 65 -5.60 3.04 -2.14
N PRO A 66 -6.13 1.80 -1.97
CA PRO A 66 -5.49 0.81 -1.10
C PRO A 66 -4.03 0.56 -1.46
N ASP A 67 -3.74 0.37 -2.73
CA ASP A 67 -2.38 0.09 -3.21
C ASP A 67 -1.44 1.29 -3.02
N GLY A 68 -1.94 2.51 -3.27
CA GLY A 68 -1.20 3.74 -2.97
C GLY A 68 -0.85 3.88 -1.48
N LEU A 69 -1.79 3.53 -0.59
CA LEU A 69 -1.55 3.50 0.87
C LEU A 69 -0.51 2.43 1.26
N TRP A 70 -0.52 1.28 0.59
CA TRP A 70 0.46 0.21 0.82
C TRP A 70 1.86 0.66 0.42
N ILE A 71 2.02 1.25 -0.76
CA ILE A 71 3.29 1.79 -1.25
C ILE A 71 3.79 2.92 -0.34
N TYR A 72 2.90 3.82 0.08
CA TYR A 72 3.22 4.88 1.04
C TYR A 72 3.75 4.33 2.37
N SER A 73 3.02 3.38 2.96
CA SER A 73 3.38 2.75 4.23
C SER A 73 4.72 2.04 4.13
N TYR A 74 4.88 1.21 3.09
CA TYR A 74 6.11 0.47 2.83
C TYR A 74 7.33 1.39 2.70
N THR A 75 7.23 2.38 1.81
CA THR A 75 8.33 3.30 1.51
C THR A 75 8.70 4.10 2.77
N SER A 76 7.72 4.62 3.51
CA SER A 76 7.96 5.36 4.75
C SER A 76 8.63 4.50 5.83
N ILE A 77 8.18 3.26 6.00
CA ILE A 77 8.75 2.34 6.99
C ILE A 77 10.20 2.02 6.63
N LEU A 78 10.51 1.73 5.37
CA LEU A 78 11.89 1.46 4.96
C LEU A 78 12.78 2.68 5.13
N LEU A 79 12.31 3.87 4.77
CA LEU A 79 13.06 5.10 5.03
C LEU A 79 13.35 5.28 6.53
N GLU A 80 12.37 5.09 7.41
CA GLU A 80 12.61 5.17 8.87
C GLU A 80 13.53 4.05 9.39
N ILE A 81 13.47 2.83 8.84
CA ILE A 81 14.39 1.71 9.18
C ILE A 81 15.84 2.04 8.80
N TRP A 82 16.04 2.71 7.68
CA TRP A 82 17.36 3.15 7.22
C TRP A 82 17.72 4.56 7.69
N LYS A 83 16.94 5.13 8.62
CA LYS A 83 17.14 6.49 9.17
C LYS A 83 17.29 7.54 8.07
N TYR A 84 16.51 7.42 6.99
CA TYR A 84 16.55 8.37 5.88
C TYR A 84 17.92 8.46 5.18
N SER A 85 18.76 7.43 5.31
CA SER A 85 19.98 7.27 4.53
C SER A 85 19.71 6.39 3.31
N ILE A 86 20.07 6.85 2.12
CA ILE A 86 19.91 6.09 0.87
C ILE A 86 21.30 5.75 0.34
N THR A 87 21.63 4.47 0.33
CA THR A 87 22.89 3.93 -0.17
C THR A 87 22.60 2.89 -1.26
N LYS A 88 23.64 2.49 -2.00
CA LYS A 88 23.51 1.42 -3.00
C LYS A 88 23.02 0.10 -2.40
N GLN A 89 23.27 -0.15 -1.11
CA GLN A 89 22.87 -1.39 -0.44
C GLN A 89 21.37 -1.43 -0.11
N ASN A 90 20.77 -0.30 0.25
CA ASN A 90 19.36 -0.25 0.64
C ASN A 90 18.41 0.25 -0.45
N LEU A 91 18.94 0.84 -1.53
CA LEU A 91 18.17 1.32 -2.67
C LEU A 91 17.25 0.24 -3.25
N PHE A 92 17.79 -0.97 -3.44
CA PHE A 92 17.02 -2.11 -3.94
C PHE A 92 15.79 -2.38 -3.06
N TRP A 93 15.98 -2.42 -1.73
CA TRP A 93 14.88 -2.67 -0.80
C TRP A 93 13.85 -1.56 -0.86
N ILE A 94 14.27 -0.29 -0.76
CA ILE A 94 13.37 0.87 -0.77
C ILE A 94 12.46 0.88 -2.01
N PHE A 95 13.01 0.55 -3.18
CA PHE A 95 12.29 0.63 -4.44
C PHE A 95 11.74 -0.69 -4.97
N SER A 96 11.98 -1.82 -4.29
CA SER A 96 11.54 -3.13 -4.77
C SER A 96 10.02 -3.19 -4.99
N ILE A 97 9.21 -2.90 -3.97
CA ILE A 97 7.74 -2.89 -4.10
C ILE A 97 7.26 -1.81 -5.08
N PRO A 98 7.67 -0.52 -4.96
CA PRO A 98 7.31 0.51 -5.93
C PRO A 98 7.57 0.14 -7.40
N ILE A 99 8.75 -0.38 -7.69
CA ILE A 99 9.13 -0.78 -9.06
C ILE A 99 8.28 -1.97 -9.51
N THR A 100 8.07 -2.97 -8.65
CA THR A 100 7.22 -4.12 -9.02
C THR A 100 5.78 -3.72 -9.33
N ALA A 101 5.21 -2.76 -8.60
CA ALA A 101 3.85 -2.28 -8.83
C ALA A 101 3.72 -1.53 -10.17
N ILE A 102 4.68 -0.65 -10.49
CA ILE A 102 4.68 0.05 -11.78
C ILE A 102 4.93 -0.93 -12.94
N LEU A 103 5.86 -1.88 -12.76
CA LEU A 103 6.13 -2.89 -13.77
C LEU A 103 4.95 -3.84 -14.00
N SER A 104 4.17 -4.17 -12.95
CA SER A 104 2.97 -4.98 -13.15
C SER A 104 1.96 -4.27 -14.03
N GLU A 105 1.71 -2.98 -13.83
CA GLU A 105 0.82 -2.19 -14.71
C GLU A 105 1.33 -2.15 -16.16
N PHE A 106 2.64 -1.93 -16.33
CA PHE A 106 3.26 -1.96 -17.64
C PHE A 106 3.08 -3.31 -18.34
N PHE A 107 3.28 -4.44 -17.65
CA PHE A 107 3.10 -5.76 -18.24
C PHE A 107 1.64 -6.14 -18.46
N GLN A 108 0.71 -5.64 -17.65
CA GLN A 108 -0.73 -5.78 -17.89
C GLN A 108 -1.15 -5.04 -19.17
N PHE A 109 -0.57 -3.87 -19.44
CA PHE A 109 -0.81 -3.12 -20.68
C PHE A 109 -0.44 -3.94 -21.93
N PHE A 110 0.68 -4.66 -21.90
CA PHE A 110 1.08 -5.59 -22.97
C PHE A 110 0.39 -6.96 -22.91
N LYS A 111 -0.52 -7.19 -21.94
CA LYS A 111 -1.19 -8.47 -21.70
C LYS A 111 -0.23 -9.64 -21.45
N ILE A 112 0.96 -9.35 -20.92
CA ILE A 112 1.97 -10.35 -20.58
C ILE A 112 1.58 -11.07 -19.28
N ILE A 113 0.98 -10.33 -18.34
CA ILE A 113 0.48 -10.87 -17.07
C ILE A 113 -1.04 -10.62 -16.95
N PRO A 114 -1.78 -11.46 -16.21
CA PRO A 114 -3.21 -11.25 -15.98
C PRO A 114 -3.46 -9.99 -15.16
N GLY A 115 -4.43 -9.19 -15.60
CA GLY A 115 -4.81 -7.93 -14.97
C GLY A 115 -5.40 -6.96 -15.98
N THR A 116 -5.69 -5.74 -15.52
CA THR A 116 -6.19 -4.64 -16.35
C THR A 116 -5.36 -3.42 -16.03
N PHE A 117 -4.65 -2.91 -17.03
CA PHE A 117 -3.91 -1.66 -16.88
C PHE A 117 -4.86 -0.52 -16.49
N ASP A 118 -4.55 0.15 -15.38
CA ASP A 118 -5.26 1.35 -14.92
C ASP A 118 -4.28 2.50 -14.68
N PHE A 119 -4.50 3.62 -15.38
CA PHE A 119 -3.70 4.82 -15.19
C PHE A 119 -3.84 5.41 -13.79
N THR A 120 -5.01 5.23 -13.17
CA THR A 120 -5.30 5.67 -11.80
C THR A 120 -4.39 4.95 -10.81
N ASP A 121 -4.15 3.64 -10.99
CA ASP A 121 -3.26 2.86 -10.14
C ASP A 121 -1.83 3.40 -10.20
N VAL A 122 -1.32 3.67 -11.42
CA VAL A 122 0.00 4.29 -11.60
C VAL A 122 0.10 5.65 -10.89
N ILE A 123 -0.92 6.50 -10.96
CA ILE A 123 -0.94 7.78 -10.24
C ILE A 123 -0.83 7.54 -8.73
N PHE A 124 -1.65 6.64 -8.17
CA PHE A 124 -1.63 6.35 -6.73
C PHE A 124 -0.30 5.74 -6.29
N TYR A 125 0.36 4.94 -7.14
CA TYR A 125 1.69 4.40 -6.87
C TYR A 125 2.72 5.53 -6.81
N LEU A 126 2.72 6.43 -7.79
CA LEU A 126 3.61 7.59 -7.82
C LEU A 126 3.40 8.51 -6.62
N ILE A 127 2.14 8.78 -6.25
CA ILE A 127 1.82 9.55 -5.04
C ILE A 127 2.35 8.85 -3.79
N GLY A 128 2.10 7.56 -3.65
CA GLY A 128 2.59 6.74 -2.53
C GLY A 128 4.12 6.74 -2.41
N ILE A 129 4.83 6.77 -3.54
CA ILE A 129 6.28 6.91 -3.59
C ILE A 129 6.71 8.31 -3.18
N MET A 130 6.07 9.37 -3.70
CA MET A 130 6.55 10.74 -3.55
C MET A 130 6.29 11.34 -2.16
N ILE A 131 5.12 11.09 -1.55
CA ILE A 131 4.74 11.69 -0.26
C ILE A 131 5.79 11.44 0.85
N PRO A 132 6.35 10.22 1.04
CA PRO A 132 7.39 9.96 2.03
C PRO A 132 8.62 10.86 1.82
N PHE A 133 9.16 10.94 0.60
CA PHE A 133 10.33 11.77 0.32
C PHE A 133 10.06 13.26 0.54
N ILE A 134 8.87 13.75 0.22
CA ILE A 134 8.49 15.16 0.41
C ILE A 134 8.29 15.48 1.90
N SER A 135 7.53 14.66 2.62
CA SER A 135 7.20 14.89 4.03
C SER A 135 8.40 14.73 4.96
N GLN A 136 9.40 13.95 4.57
CA GLN A 136 10.54 13.59 5.40
C GLN A 136 11.85 14.30 4.98
N GLN A 137 11.79 15.28 4.07
CA GLN A 137 12.98 16.01 3.55
C GLN A 137 13.91 16.54 4.65
N LYS A 138 13.35 17.04 5.76
CA LYS A 138 14.13 17.55 6.88
C LYS A 138 15.04 16.48 7.48
N GLN A 139 14.59 15.23 7.55
CA GLN A 139 15.33 14.12 8.16
C GLN A 139 16.48 13.65 7.25
N PHE A 140 16.27 13.67 5.93
CA PHE A 140 17.33 13.43 4.95
C PHE A 140 18.47 14.44 5.04
N ASN A 141 18.17 15.71 5.34
CA ASN A 141 19.19 16.76 5.44
C ASN A 141 20.00 16.69 6.73
N THR A 142 19.40 16.23 7.83
CA THR A 142 20.10 16.09 9.12
C THR A 142 21.15 14.99 9.11
N GLU A 143 20.97 13.91 8.35
CA GLU A 143 21.95 12.81 8.25
C GLU A 143 23.11 13.10 7.28
N LYS A 144 23.04 14.19 6.50
CA LYS A 144 24.14 14.63 5.62
C LYS A 144 25.13 15.59 6.30
N LEU A 145 24.83 16.03 7.52
CA LEU A 145 25.64 16.91 8.36
C LEU A 145 26.40 16.08 9.41
#